data_AF-A0A3M1GCT4-F1
#
_entry.id   AF-A0A3M1GCT4-F1
#
_cell.length_a   1.000
_cell.length_b   1.000
_cell.length_c   1.000
_cell.angle_alpha   90.00
_cell.angle_beta   90.00
_cell.angle_gamma   90.00
#
_symmetry.space_group_name_H-M   'P 1'
#
loop_
_entity.id
_entity.type
_entity.pdbx_description
1 polymer ?
#
loop_
_entity_poly.entity_id
_entity_poly.type
_entity_poly.pdbx_seq_one_letter_code
_entity_poly.pdbx_strand_id
1 'polypeptide(L)'
;MSETVARPRRVRRALLSVSDKTGLLALGQALAGLGVEILSTGGTAKALSQARIPVREVADYTGLPEMMDGRVKTLHPAIHGGLLAVRDNPGHAAAMDAHGIGAIDLLAVNLYPFEDTVAKGAAFADCIENIDIGGPAMIRSAAKNHGDVVVLVDPADYPRVMAALHEGGGTTPLDLRRELAAKAFARTAAYDAAIAAWFAAQASEDFPERLVLSARRTALLRYGENPHQRAAFYAAGTARAGVATARQVQGKALSYNNLNDTDAAFELVCEFDPARPTVAIVKHANPCGVATGDSLRAAYEKALACDPVSAFGGIVALNGTLDEAAAREIAKIFTEVVIAPDATDAALAVMAAKKNLRLLLTGGLADARA
;
A
#
# COMPACT_ATOMS: atom_id res chain seq x y z
N MET A 1 -19.55 19.76 -19.14
CA MET A 1 -18.50 18.74 -19.27
C MET A 1 -18.91 17.83 -20.42
N SER A 2 -18.21 17.91 -21.55
CA SER A 2 -18.51 17.08 -22.73
C SER A 2 -18.44 15.62 -22.33
N GLU A 3 -19.51 14.86 -22.63
CA GLU A 3 -19.52 13.41 -22.56
C GLU A 3 -18.30 12.90 -23.32
N THR A 4 -17.31 12.40 -22.60
CA THR A 4 -16.13 11.77 -23.19
C THR A 4 -16.62 10.48 -23.82
N VAL A 5 -17.04 10.54 -25.09
CA VAL A 5 -17.44 9.38 -25.87
C VAL A 5 -16.30 8.38 -25.81
N ALA A 6 -16.58 7.17 -25.33
CA ALA A 6 -15.60 6.11 -25.15
C ALA A 6 -15.04 5.68 -26.51
N ARG A 7 -13.99 6.38 -26.97
CA ARG A 7 -13.27 6.02 -28.18
C ARG A 7 -12.10 5.11 -27.83
N PRO A 8 -11.97 3.95 -28.50
CA PRO A 8 -10.81 3.09 -28.30
C PRO A 8 -9.56 3.84 -28.77
N ARG A 9 -8.57 3.95 -27.87
CA ARG A 9 -7.26 4.54 -28.17
C ARG A 9 -6.26 3.42 -28.24
N ARG A 10 -5.65 3.26 -29.42
CA ARG A 10 -4.59 2.27 -29.63
C ARG A 10 -3.30 2.81 -29.03
N VAL A 11 -2.67 2.03 -28.17
CA VAL A 11 -1.35 2.34 -27.64
C VAL A 11 -0.35 2.17 -28.78
N ARG A 12 0.28 3.26 -29.19
CA ARG A 12 1.34 3.29 -30.21
C ARG A 12 2.68 3.64 -29.60
N ARG A 13 2.68 4.43 -28.52
CA ARG A 13 3.88 4.79 -27.77
C ARG A 13 3.68 4.67 -26.27
N ALA A 14 4.64 4.04 -25.60
CA ALA A 14 4.69 3.90 -24.16
C ALA A 14 5.93 4.58 -23.58
N LEU A 15 5.79 5.30 -22.47
CA LEU A 15 6.90 5.85 -21.69
C LEU A 15 7.03 5.04 -20.39
N LEU A 16 8.17 4.37 -20.21
CA LEU A 16 8.46 3.55 -19.03
C LEU A 16 9.60 4.17 -18.24
N SER A 17 9.36 4.54 -16.98
CA SER A 17 10.38 5.11 -16.07
C SER A 17 10.12 4.61 -14.65
N VAL A 18 10.76 3.51 -14.27
CA VAL A 18 10.48 2.78 -13.03
C VAL A 18 11.73 2.53 -12.20
N SER A 19 11.61 2.81 -10.90
CA SER A 19 12.58 2.44 -9.86
C SER A 19 12.51 0.93 -9.58
N ASP A 20 11.32 0.44 -9.21
CA ASP A 20 11.02 -0.99 -9.07
C ASP A 20 10.80 -1.62 -10.44
N LYS A 21 11.63 -2.60 -10.78
CA LYS A 21 11.66 -3.27 -12.08
C LYS A 21 10.82 -4.55 -12.11
N THR A 22 10.07 -4.83 -11.04
CA THR A 22 9.15 -5.96 -10.99
C THR A 22 8.21 -5.94 -12.20
N GLY A 23 8.17 -7.02 -12.96
CA GLY A 23 7.34 -7.16 -14.16
C GLY A 23 7.72 -6.28 -15.37
N LEU A 24 8.77 -5.45 -15.28
CA LEU A 24 9.16 -4.51 -16.35
C LEU A 24 9.42 -5.22 -17.68
N LEU A 25 10.18 -6.33 -17.66
CA LEU A 25 10.53 -7.04 -18.89
C LEU A 25 9.32 -7.68 -19.55
N ALA A 26 8.40 -8.24 -18.76
CA ALA A 26 7.15 -8.80 -19.28
C ALA A 26 6.28 -7.72 -19.93
N LEU A 27 6.15 -6.55 -19.28
CA LEU A 27 5.45 -5.40 -19.85
C LEU A 27 6.12 -4.92 -21.14
N GLY A 28 7.44 -4.76 -21.15
CA GLY A 28 8.20 -4.32 -22.32
C GLY A 28 8.06 -5.29 -23.50
N GLN A 29 8.12 -6.60 -23.25
CA GLN A 29 7.92 -7.63 -24.28
C GLN A 29 6.50 -7.60 -24.86
N ALA A 30 5.49 -7.47 -24.01
CA ALA A 30 4.09 -7.40 -24.45
C ALA A 30 3.85 -6.16 -25.33
N LEU A 31 4.38 -5.00 -24.93
CA LEU A 31 4.29 -3.77 -25.71
C LEU A 31 5.03 -3.88 -27.05
N ALA A 32 6.27 -4.39 -27.04
CA ALA A 32 7.05 -4.60 -28.26
C ALA A 32 6.37 -5.58 -29.23
N GLY A 33 5.74 -6.65 -28.71
CA GLY A 33 4.98 -7.62 -29.51
C GLY A 33 3.74 -7.02 -30.19
N LEU A 34 3.21 -5.91 -29.68
CA LEU A 34 2.12 -5.14 -30.29
C LEU A 34 2.61 -4.04 -31.25
N GLY A 35 3.94 -3.92 -31.42
CA GLY A 35 4.57 -2.88 -32.23
C GLY A 35 4.54 -1.48 -31.58
N VAL A 36 4.46 -1.41 -30.25
CA VAL A 36 4.49 -0.15 -29.50
C VAL A 36 5.93 0.37 -29.43
N GLU A 37 6.13 1.65 -29.76
CA GLU A 37 7.41 2.34 -29.52
C GLU A 37 7.58 2.58 -28.02
N ILE A 38 8.67 2.09 -27.44
CA ILE A 38 8.97 2.27 -26.01
C ILE A 38 9.99 3.40 -25.85
N LEU A 39 9.59 4.44 -25.13
CA LEU A 39 10.47 5.46 -24.60
C LEU A 39 10.87 5.09 -23.17
N SER A 40 12.12 5.31 -22.81
CA SER A 40 12.58 5.10 -21.43
C SER A 40 13.80 5.95 -21.07
N THR A 41 14.22 5.93 -19.82
CA THR A 41 15.36 6.72 -19.32
C THR A 41 16.18 5.90 -18.32
N GLY A 42 17.48 6.19 -18.27
CA GLY A 42 18.42 5.70 -17.24
C GLY A 42 18.36 4.19 -17.03
N GLY A 43 18.24 3.78 -15.76
CA GLY A 43 18.25 2.36 -15.37
C GLY A 43 17.10 1.53 -15.97
N THR A 44 15.97 2.14 -16.32
CA THR A 44 14.86 1.44 -16.98
C THR A 44 15.20 1.13 -18.44
N ALA A 45 15.73 2.11 -19.18
CA ALA A 45 16.17 1.92 -20.57
C ALA A 45 17.25 0.83 -20.65
N LYS A 46 18.27 0.90 -19.79
CA LYS A 46 19.34 -0.11 -19.71
C LYS A 46 18.81 -1.53 -19.50
N ALA A 47 17.87 -1.72 -18.59
CA ALA A 47 17.28 -3.03 -18.30
C ALA A 47 16.53 -3.61 -19.51
N LEU A 48 15.77 -2.77 -20.22
CA LEU A 48 15.04 -3.17 -21.45
C LEU A 48 16.02 -3.54 -22.58
N SER A 49 17.03 -2.69 -22.81
CA SER A 49 18.05 -2.92 -23.85
C SER A 49 18.83 -4.21 -23.62
N GLN A 50 19.22 -4.50 -22.38
CA GLN A 50 19.91 -5.74 -22.01
C GLN A 50 19.07 -6.99 -22.30
N ALA A 51 17.75 -6.89 -22.18
CA ALA A 51 16.80 -7.94 -22.55
C ALA A 51 16.47 -7.96 -24.06
N ARG A 52 17.16 -7.14 -24.87
CA ARG A 52 16.95 -6.98 -26.32
C ARG A 52 15.54 -6.48 -26.68
N ILE A 53 14.90 -5.75 -25.78
CA ILE A 53 13.62 -5.09 -26.05
C ILE A 53 13.94 -3.73 -26.70
N PRO A 54 13.41 -3.43 -27.91
CA PRO A 54 13.64 -2.13 -28.54
C PRO A 54 13.14 -0.99 -27.66
N VAL A 55 14.04 -0.06 -27.38
CA VAL A 55 13.76 1.11 -26.54
C VAL A 55 14.52 2.30 -27.09
N ARG A 56 13.85 3.46 -27.11
CA ARG A 56 14.44 4.74 -27.44
C ARG A 56 14.63 5.55 -26.16
N GLU A 57 15.81 6.13 -25.99
CA GLU A 57 16.05 6.98 -24.82
C GLU A 57 15.25 8.29 -24.90
N VAL A 58 14.79 8.77 -23.75
CA VAL A 58 14.09 10.07 -23.63
C VAL A 58 15.00 11.21 -24.10
N ALA A 59 16.32 11.13 -23.86
CA ALA A 59 17.25 12.13 -24.36
C ALA A 59 17.23 12.22 -25.90
N ASP A 60 17.24 11.08 -26.59
CA ASP A 60 17.13 11.00 -28.06
C ASP A 60 15.76 11.43 -28.58
N TYR A 61 14.71 11.25 -27.77
CA TYR A 61 13.36 11.69 -28.12
C TYR A 61 13.17 13.19 -27.97
N THR A 62 13.75 13.78 -26.93
CA THR A 62 13.58 15.20 -26.58
C THR A 62 14.66 16.11 -27.18
N GLY A 63 15.82 15.54 -27.54
CA GLY A 63 17.00 16.30 -27.96
C GLY A 63 17.75 16.97 -26.81
N LEU A 64 17.40 16.68 -25.56
CA LEU A 64 18.06 17.23 -24.37
C LEU A 64 18.65 16.12 -23.49
N PRO A 65 19.92 16.26 -23.05
CA PRO A 65 20.49 15.32 -22.11
C PRO A 65 19.87 15.48 -20.72
N GLU A 66 20.15 14.51 -19.86
CA GLU A 66 19.90 14.60 -18.43
C GLU A 66 20.70 15.76 -17.80
N MET A 67 20.05 16.57 -16.96
CA MET A 67 20.65 17.76 -16.33
C MET A 67 20.47 17.75 -14.82
N MET A 68 21.37 18.45 -14.11
CA MET A 68 21.36 18.65 -12.65
C MET A 68 21.30 17.32 -11.89
N ASP A 69 22.23 16.42 -12.19
CA ASP A 69 22.37 15.10 -11.56
C ASP A 69 21.08 14.26 -11.61
N GLY A 70 20.33 14.39 -12.70
CA GLY A 70 19.11 13.61 -12.94
C GLY A 70 17.82 14.19 -12.41
N ARG A 71 17.89 15.37 -11.78
CA ARG A 71 16.70 16.12 -11.33
C ARG A 71 15.84 16.58 -12.50
N VAL A 72 16.45 16.88 -13.66
CA VAL A 72 15.75 17.35 -14.86
C VAL A 72 16.03 16.41 -16.03
N LYS A 73 15.12 15.44 -16.24
CA LYS A 73 15.17 14.46 -17.34
C LYS A 73 13.90 14.39 -18.18
N THR A 74 12.74 14.45 -17.53
CA THR A 74 11.43 14.25 -18.19
C THR A 74 10.52 15.49 -18.13
N LEU A 75 10.94 16.55 -17.44
CA LEU A 75 10.25 17.84 -17.35
C LEU A 75 10.41 18.63 -18.66
N HIS A 76 9.88 18.07 -19.75
CA HIS A 76 10.03 18.60 -21.09
C HIS A 76 8.68 18.69 -21.82
N PRO A 77 8.42 19.73 -22.64
CA PRO A 77 7.18 19.89 -23.40
C PRO A 77 6.88 18.69 -24.33
N ALA A 78 7.89 18.06 -24.93
CA ALA A 78 7.65 16.88 -25.78
C ALA A 78 7.10 15.67 -24.99
N ILE A 79 7.41 15.56 -23.69
CA ILE A 79 6.89 14.52 -22.81
C ILE A 79 5.51 14.92 -22.30
N HIS A 80 5.40 16.08 -21.64
CA HIS A 80 4.14 16.50 -21.04
C HIS A 80 3.07 16.85 -22.07
N GLY A 81 3.43 17.48 -23.20
CA GLY A 81 2.51 17.70 -24.32
C GLY A 81 2.07 16.38 -24.95
N GLY A 82 3.00 15.42 -25.06
CA GLY A 82 2.69 14.05 -25.49
C GLY A 82 1.67 13.37 -24.58
N LEU A 83 1.74 13.57 -23.26
CA LEU A 83 0.81 13.00 -22.27
C LEU A 83 -0.50 13.79 -22.14
N LEU A 84 -0.48 15.12 -22.24
CA LEU A 84 -1.60 16.01 -21.89
C LEU A 84 -2.52 16.39 -23.06
N ALA A 85 -2.06 16.25 -24.30
CA ALA A 85 -2.85 16.69 -25.42
C ALA A 85 -4.11 15.81 -25.61
N VAL A 86 -5.27 16.46 -25.61
CA VAL A 86 -6.58 15.84 -25.88
C VAL A 86 -6.67 15.60 -27.39
N ARG A 87 -6.63 14.34 -27.81
CA ARG A 87 -6.36 13.99 -29.22
C ARG A 87 -7.46 14.46 -30.18
N ASP A 88 -8.70 14.51 -29.72
CA ASP A 88 -9.84 14.93 -30.54
C ASP A 88 -10.07 16.45 -30.49
N ASN A 89 -9.26 17.22 -29.77
CA ASN A 89 -9.30 18.67 -29.80
C ASN A 89 -8.43 19.18 -30.97
N PRO A 90 -9.02 19.84 -32.00
CA PRO A 90 -8.27 20.29 -33.17
C PRO A 90 -7.11 21.25 -32.83
N GLY A 91 -7.28 22.11 -31.82
CA GLY A 91 -6.22 23.03 -31.39
C GLY A 91 -5.04 22.31 -30.73
N HIS A 92 -5.31 21.26 -29.95
CA HIS A 92 -4.25 20.43 -29.38
C HIS A 92 -3.51 19.63 -30.45
N ALA A 93 -4.23 19.03 -31.40
CA ALA A 93 -3.64 18.30 -32.52
C ALA A 93 -2.75 19.22 -33.37
N ALA A 94 -3.25 20.41 -33.74
CA ALA A 94 -2.46 21.39 -34.50
C ALA A 94 -1.20 21.84 -33.75
N ALA A 95 -1.28 22.07 -32.43
CA ALA A 95 -0.12 22.41 -31.62
C ALA A 95 0.90 21.27 -31.54
N MET A 96 0.43 20.02 -31.42
CA MET A 96 1.31 18.85 -31.44
C MET A 96 2.08 18.75 -32.76
N ASP A 97 1.38 18.89 -33.90
CA ASP A 97 1.98 18.81 -35.23
C ASP A 97 2.97 19.96 -35.45
N ALA A 98 2.59 21.19 -35.12
CA ALA A 98 3.43 22.39 -35.29
C ALA A 98 4.75 22.32 -34.49
N HIS A 99 4.74 21.66 -33.34
CA HIS A 99 5.90 21.54 -32.46
C HIS A 99 6.57 20.15 -32.50
N GLY A 100 6.15 19.26 -33.41
CA GLY A 100 6.72 17.92 -33.54
C GLY A 100 6.53 17.04 -32.29
N ILE A 101 5.46 17.28 -31.52
CA ILE A 101 5.20 16.56 -30.27
C ILE A 101 4.42 15.29 -30.59
N GLY A 102 5.05 14.14 -30.37
CA GLY A 102 4.41 12.84 -30.52
C GLY A 102 3.48 12.49 -29.36
N ALA A 103 2.37 11.80 -29.66
CA ALA A 103 1.49 11.22 -28.66
C ALA A 103 2.23 10.18 -27.79
N ILE A 104 1.95 10.18 -26.49
CA ILE A 104 2.31 9.10 -25.56
C ILE A 104 1.00 8.55 -25.02
N ASP A 105 0.75 7.25 -25.23
CA ASP A 105 -0.55 6.62 -25.00
C ASP A 105 -0.55 5.75 -23.74
N LEU A 106 0.63 5.33 -23.29
CA LEU A 106 0.82 4.60 -22.04
C LEU A 106 2.00 5.19 -21.26
N LEU A 107 1.81 5.38 -19.97
CA LEU A 107 2.84 5.76 -19.02
C LEU A 107 2.94 4.68 -17.94
N ALA A 108 4.12 4.09 -17.73
CA ALA A 108 4.39 3.28 -16.54
C ALA A 108 5.51 3.92 -15.72
N VAL A 109 5.15 4.38 -14.51
CA VAL A 109 6.05 5.08 -13.60
C VAL A 109 5.75 4.66 -12.17
N ASN A 110 6.75 4.16 -11.47
CA ASN A 110 6.73 4.08 -10.01
C ASN A 110 7.80 5.03 -9.45
N LEU A 111 7.45 5.68 -8.34
CA LEU A 111 8.22 6.77 -7.76
C LEU A 111 9.52 6.29 -7.13
N TYR A 112 10.42 7.22 -6.83
CA TYR A 112 11.58 6.92 -5.99
C TYR A 112 11.11 6.47 -4.61
N PRO A 113 11.85 5.56 -3.95
CA PRO A 113 11.41 4.93 -2.71
C PRO A 113 11.65 5.86 -1.50
N PHE A 114 11.09 7.08 -1.54
CA PHE A 114 11.24 8.08 -0.48
C PHE A 114 10.82 7.51 0.88
N GLU A 115 9.66 6.85 0.94
CA GLU A 115 9.15 6.26 2.18
C GLU A 115 10.12 5.19 2.73
N ASP A 116 10.72 4.36 1.87
CA ASP A 116 11.70 3.35 2.30
C ASP A 116 13.03 4.00 2.74
N THR A 117 13.45 5.07 2.08
CA THR A 117 14.67 5.83 2.42
C THR A 117 14.52 6.46 3.80
N VAL A 118 13.36 7.07 4.09
CA VAL A 118 13.04 7.60 5.43
C VAL A 118 12.98 6.48 6.45
N ALA A 119 12.31 5.36 6.15
CA ALA A 119 12.18 4.23 7.07
C ALA A 119 13.53 3.59 7.45
N LYS A 120 14.55 3.70 6.59
CA LYS A 120 15.93 3.26 6.85
C LYS A 120 16.74 4.22 7.72
N GLY A 121 16.19 5.36 8.11
CA GLY A 121 16.90 6.39 8.88
C GLY A 121 18.01 7.08 8.09
N ALA A 122 17.81 7.26 6.78
CA ALA A 122 18.79 7.94 5.92
C ALA A 122 19.01 9.41 6.36
N ALA A 123 20.17 9.96 6.00
CA ALA A 123 20.48 11.35 6.31
C ALA A 123 19.54 12.31 5.58
N PHE A 124 19.38 13.52 6.14
CA PHE A 124 18.49 14.54 5.57
C PHE A 124 18.73 14.78 4.07
N ALA A 125 19.99 14.93 3.66
CA ALA A 125 20.35 15.16 2.26
C ALA A 125 19.93 13.98 1.36
N ASP A 126 20.09 12.73 1.82
CA ASP A 126 19.70 11.55 1.06
C ASP A 126 18.18 11.47 0.89
N CYS A 127 17.42 11.83 1.93
CA CYS A 127 15.96 11.94 1.84
C CYS A 127 15.54 13.00 0.81
N ILE A 128 16.20 14.17 0.80
CA ILE A 128 15.95 15.23 -0.18
C ILE A 128 16.21 14.77 -1.62
N GLU A 129 17.31 14.06 -1.88
CA GLU A 129 17.60 13.52 -3.22
C GLU A 129 16.60 12.45 -3.68
N ASN A 130 15.89 11.81 -2.74
CA ASN A 130 14.85 10.82 -3.04
C ASN A 130 13.45 11.42 -3.26
N ILE A 131 13.31 12.75 -3.19
CA ILE A 131 12.06 13.44 -3.58
C ILE A 131 11.98 13.51 -5.11
N ASP A 132 11.10 12.72 -5.70
CA ASP A 132 10.89 12.66 -7.14
C ASP A 132 10.01 13.83 -7.61
N ILE A 133 10.50 14.59 -8.59
CA ILE A 133 9.76 15.69 -9.22
C ILE A 133 9.14 15.23 -10.55
N GLY A 134 9.92 14.56 -11.39
CA GLY A 134 9.52 14.16 -12.73
C GLY A 134 8.45 13.07 -12.71
N GLY A 135 8.57 12.10 -11.81
CA GLY A 135 7.61 11.00 -11.65
C GLY A 135 6.20 11.50 -11.34
N PRO A 136 5.98 12.24 -10.24
CA PRO A 136 4.64 12.77 -9.91
C PRO A 136 4.10 13.69 -11.01
N ALA A 137 4.94 14.52 -11.64
CA ALA A 137 4.51 15.37 -12.74
C ALA A 137 3.97 14.54 -13.93
N MET A 138 4.70 13.51 -14.37
CA MET A 138 4.26 12.64 -15.46
C MET A 138 3.00 11.85 -15.08
N ILE A 139 2.95 11.28 -13.88
CA ILE A 139 1.79 10.53 -13.37
C ILE A 139 0.54 11.41 -13.41
N ARG A 140 0.63 12.64 -12.89
CA ARG A 140 -0.49 13.59 -12.88
C ARG A 140 -0.89 14.01 -14.30
N SER A 141 0.06 14.20 -15.21
CA SER A 141 -0.22 14.49 -16.63
C SER A 141 -1.01 13.37 -17.29
N ALA A 142 -0.56 12.12 -17.15
CA ALA A 142 -1.23 10.95 -17.73
C ALA A 142 -2.60 10.71 -17.10
N ALA A 143 -2.71 10.77 -15.77
CA ALA A 143 -3.97 10.57 -15.07
C ALA A 143 -5.02 11.64 -15.39
N LYS A 144 -4.60 12.91 -15.52
CA LYS A 144 -5.48 14.00 -15.99
C LYS A 144 -6.06 13.69 -17.37
N ASN A 145 -5.24 13.14 -18.27
CA ASN A 145 -5.63 12.83 -19.64
C ASN A 145 -6.02 11.34 -19.85
N HIS A 146 -6.62 10.69 -18.84
CA HIS A 146 -7.00 9.28 -18.90
C HIS A 146 -7.99 8.92 -20.02
N GLY A 147 -8.65 9.92 -20.63
CA GLY A 147 -9.42 9.71 -21.86
C GLY A 147 -8.56 9.14 -22.99
N ASP A 148 -7.30 9.57 -23.07
CA ASP A 148 -6.35 9.25 -24.13
C ASP A 148 -5.13 8.43 -23.66
N VAL A 149 -4.82 8.42 -22.36
CA VAL A 149 -3.59 7.83 -21.82
C VAL A 149 -3.88 6.77 -20.75
N VAL A 150 -3.19 5.63 -20.84
CA VAL A 150 -3.15 4.62 -19.78
C VAL A 150 -2.02 4.96 -18.81
N VAL A 151 -2.31 5.12 -17.52
CA VAL A 151 -1.29 5.36 -16.49
C VAL A 151 -1.13 4.13 -15.60
N LEU A 152 0.10 3.71 -15.34
CA LEU A 152 0.45 2.56 -14.51
C LEU A 152 1.43 3.03 -13.44
N VAL A 153 1.04 2.90 -12.17
CA VAL A 153 1.86 3.31 -11.01
C VAL A 153 2.27 2.17 -10.09
N ASP A 154 1.81 0.96 -10.40
CA ASP A 154 1.98 -0.24 -9.58
C ASP A 154 2.15 -1.46 -10.51
N PRO A 155 3.24 -2.24 -10.38
CA PRO A 155 3.46 -3.45 -11.16
C PRO A 155 2.33 -4.48 -11.08
N ALA A 156 1.55 -4.48 -9.99
CA ALA A 156 0.41 -5.39 -9.82
C ALA A 156 -0.68 -5.19 -10.89
N ASP A 157 -0.74 -4.01 -11.53
CA ASP A 157 -1.68 -3.73 -12.62
C ASP A 157 -1.17 -4.19 -13.99
N TYR A 158 0.11 -4.53 -14.15
CA TYR A 158 0.66 -4.89 -15.46
C TYR A 158 -0.08 -6.09 -16.09
N PRO A 159 -0.35 -7.21 -15.38
CA PRO A 159 -1.04 -8.35 -15.98
C PRO A 159 -2.42 -7.98 -16.52
N ARG A 160 -3.21 -7.20 -15.77
CA ARG A 160 -4.58 -6.82 -16.18
C ARG A 160 -4.56 -5.88 -17.39
N VAL A 161 -3.59 -4.96 -17.46
CA VAL A 161 -3.46 -4.04 -18.60
C VAL A 161 -2.93 -4.75 -19.83
N MET A 162 -1.96 -5.66 -19.69
CA MET A 162 -1.48 -6.48 -20.80
C MET A 162 -2.60 -7.35 -21.38
N ALA A 163 -3.42 -7.97 -20.53
CA ALA A 163 -4.60 -8.72 -20.97
C ALA A 163 -5.58 -7.84 -21.75
N ALA A 164 -5.94 -6.67 -21.19
CA ALA A 164 -6.83 -5.72 -21.86
C ALA A 164 -6.28 -5.23 -23.21
N LEU A 165 -4.97 -4.97 -23.31
CA LEU A 165 -4.32 -4.62 -24.57
C LEU A 165 -4.37 -5.75 -25.58
N HIS A 166 -4.16 -7.00 -25.16
CA HIS A 166 -4.20 -8.14 -26.06
C HIS A 166 -5.62 -8.37 -26.60
N GLU A 167 -6.62 -8.43 -25.71
CA GLU A 167 -8.04 -8.61 -26.06
C GLU A 167 -8.57 -7.46 -26.91
N GLY A 168 -8.13 -6.23 -26.63
CA GLY A 168 -8.54 -5.02 -27.33
C GLY A 168 -7.75 -4.69 -28.60
N GLY A 169 -6.89 -5.58 -29.10
CA GLY A 169 -6.08 -5.33 -30.31
C GLY A 169 -5.12 -4.13 -30.19
N GLY A 170 -4.58 -3.91 -28.99
CA GLY A 170 -3.73 -2.78 -28.62
C GLY A 170 -4.48 -1.58 -28.03
N THR A 171 -5.76 -1.72 -27.72
CA THR A 171 -6.59 -0.68 -27.08
C THR A 171 -6.95 -1.06 -25.65
N THR A 172 -7.39 -0.09 -24.84
CA THR A 172 -7.91 -0.35 -23.48
C THR A 172 -9.33 0.18 -23.31
N PRO A 173 -10.16 -0.43 -22.45
CA PRO A 173 -11.45 0.14 -22.05
C PRO A 173 -11.27 1.48 -21.32
N LEU A 174 -12.21 2.40 -21.51
CA LEU A 174 -12.17 3.72 -20.83
C LEU A 174 -12.27 3.57 -19.30
N ASP A 175 -13.11 2.65 -18.81
CA ASP A 175 -13.29 2.47 -17.37
C ASP A 175 -12.03 1.95 -16.69
N LEU A 176 -11.25 1.09 -17.36
CA LEU A 176 -9.92 0.67 -16.90
C LEU A 176 -8.98 1.88 -16.77
N ARG A 177 -8.97 2.80 -17.76
CA ARG A 177 -8.16 4.02 -17.68
C ARG A 177 -8.59 4.95 -16.55
N ARG A 178 -9.91 5.07 -16.31
CA ARG A 178 -10.47 5.87 -15.20
C ARG A 178 -10.04 5.31 -13.84
N GLU A 179 -10.16 3.99 -13.64
CA GLU A 179 -9.70 3.33 -12.41
C GLU A 179 -8.21 3.58 -12.15
N LEU A 180 -7.40 3.39 -13.18
CA LEU A 180 -5.95 3.59 -13.10
C LEU A 180 -5.58 5.06 -12.81
N ALA A 181 -6.31 6.02 -13.38
CA ALA A 181 -6.14 7.43 -13.10
C ALA A 181 -6.51 7.79 -11.65
N ALA A 182 -7.59 7.22 -11.12
CA ALA A 182 -7.96 7.37 -9.71
C ALA A 182 -6.86 6.80 -8.79
N LYS A 183 -6.33 5.62 -9.12
CA LYS A 183 -5.20 5.00 -8.41
C LYS A 183 -3.93 5.87 -8.47
N ALA A 184 -3.63 6.45 -9.63
CA ALA A 184 -2.48 7.34 -9.84
C ALA A 184 -2.55 8.63 -8.99
N PHE A 185 -3.72 9.28 -8.92
CA PHE A 185 -3.90 10.43 -8.04
C PHE A 185 -3.84 10.06 -6.56
N ALA A 186 -4.41 8.90 -6.17
CA ALA A 186 -4.27 8.40 -4.80
C ALA A 186 -2.81 8.12 -4.42
N ARG A 187 -2.01 7.56 -5.34
CA ARG A 187 -0.58 7.30 -5.08
C ARG A 187 0.23 8.58 -4.92
N THR A 188 0.01 9.59 -5.77
CA THR A 188 0.72 10.87 -5.66
C THR A 188 0.30 11.65 -4.41
N ALA A 189 -0.99 11.62 -4.04
CA ALA A 189 -1.44 12.19 -2.76
C ALA A 189 -0.79 11.52 -1.55
N ALA A 190 -0.65 10.19 -1.57
CA ALA A 190 0.02 9.44 -0.51
C ALA A 190 1.52 9.78 -0.42
N TYR A 191 2.18 9.96 -1.57
CA TYR A 191 3.59 10.33 -1.64
C TYR A 191 3.85 11.73 -1.06
N ASP A 192 3.04 12.72 -1.47
CA ASP A 192 3.16 14.08 -0.95
C ASP A 192 2.82 14.16 0.55
N ALA A 193 1.87 13.34 1.04
CA ALA A 193 1.55 13.22 2.46
C ALA A 193 2.75 12.69 3.27
N ALA A 194 3.47 11.69 2.75
CA ALA A 194 4.67 11.16 3.40
C ALA A 194 5.80 12.19 3.47
N ILE A 195 6.01 12.96 2.39
CA ILE A 195 6.99 14.06 2.37
C ILE A 195 6.62 15.14 3.40
N ALA A 196 5.35 15.56 3.45
CA ALA A 196 4.87 16.56 4.39
C ALA A 196 5.04 16.10 5.85
N ALA A 197 4.65 14.85 6.16
CA ALA A 197 4.83 14.27 7.48
C ALA A 197 6.31 14.18 7.88
N TRP A 198 7.19 13.81 6.95
CA TRP A 198 8.62 13.77 7.19
C TRP A 198 9.18 15.15 7.54
N PHE A 199 8.83 16.20 6.78
CA PHE A 199 9.27 17.57 7.09
C PHE A 199 8.75 18.08 8.45
N ALA A 200 7.50 17.79 8.80
CA ALA A 200 6.95 18.13 10.12
C ALA A 200 7.74 17.44 11.25
N ALA A 201 8.09 16.16 11.07
CA ALA A 201 8.93 15.44 12.01
C ALA A 201 10.35 16.02 12.10
N GLN A 202 10.96 16.45 10.99
CA GLN A 202 12.26 17.14 11.01
C GLN A 202 12.20 18.47 11.79
N ALA A 203 11.06 19.14 11.79
CA ALA A 203 10.81 20.36 12.56
C ALA A 203 10.42 20.11 14.02
N SER A 204 10.31 18.83 14.46
CA SER A 204 9.77 18.44 15.77
C SER A 204 8.36 19.01 16.04
N GLU A 205 7.53 19.07 15.00
CA GLU A 205 6.15 19.56 15.07
C GLU A 205 5.16 18.39 15.18
N ASP A 206 4.76 18.05 16.41
CA ASP A 206 3.85 16.93 16.68
C ASP A 206 2.43 17.16 16.14
N PHE A 207 2.02 18.43 16.08
CA PHE A 207 0.69 18.85 15.62
C PHE A 207 0.82 19.90 14.51
N PRO A 208 1.17 19.49 13.27
CA PRO A 208 1.40 20.42 12.19
C PRO A 208 0.14 21.21 11.84
N GLU A 209 0.32 22.48 11.41
CA GLU A 209 -0.78 23.33 10.93
C GLU A 209 -1.65 22.60 9.89
N ARG A 210 -1.03 21.75 9.06
CA ARG A 210 -1.70 20.89 8.09
C ARG A 210 -1.35 19.42 8.32
N LEU A 211 -2.31 18.67 8.86
CA LEU A 211 -2.24 17.21 8.95
C LEU A 211 -2.80 16.56 7.67
N VAL A 212 -1.98 15.78 6.98
CA VAL A 212 -2.39 14.99 5.80
C VAL A 212 -2.23 13.51 6.10
N LEU A 213 -3.35 12.78 6.16
CA LEU A 213 -3.36 11.35 6.45
C LEU A 213 -3.53 10.54 5.16
N SER A 214 -2.70 9.50 5.02
CA SER A 214 -2.78 8.53 3.92
C SER A 214 -2.76 7.11 4.47
N ALA A 215 -3.60 6.24 3.92
CA ALA A 215 -3.66 4.84 4.32
C ALA A 215 -4.10 3.95 3.16
N ARG A 216 -3.63 2.70 3.16
CA ARG A 216 -4.00 1.69 2.17
C ARG A 216 -5.06 0.76 2.73
N ARG A 217 -6.14 0.55 1.97
CA ARG A 217 -7.17 -0.44 2.35
C ARG A 217 -6.56 -1.84 2.35
N THR A 218 -6.63 -2.53 3.48
CA THR A 218 -6.14 -3.91 3.65
C THR A 218 -7.28 -4.92 3.56
N ALA A 219 -8.49 -4.55 3.98
CA ALA A 219 -9.67 -5.42 3.88
C ALA A 219 -10.97 -4.62 3.69
N LEU A 220 -11.93 -5.22 2.97
CA LEU A 220 -13.34 -4.88 3.13
C LEU A 220 -13.90 -5.74 4.26
N LEU A 221 -14.62 -5.11 5.19
CA LEU A 221 -15.22 -5.82 6.31
C LEU A 221 -16.66 -6.20 5.95
N ARG A 222 -17.15 -7.28 6.58
CA ARG A 222 -18.50 -7.78 6.33
C ARG A 222 -19.57 -6.72 6.61
N TYR A 223 -19.38 -5.95 7.67
CA TYR A 223 -20.17 -4.80 8.08
C TYR A 223 -19.34 -3.97 9.08
N GLY A 224 -19.85 -2.82 9.52
CA GLY A 224 -19.28 -1.98 10.56
C GLY A 224 -19.52 -2.54 11.96
N GLU A 225 -19.82 -1.68 12.93
CA GLU A 225 -20.14 -2.11 14.28
C GLU A 225 -21.44 -2.95 14.32
N ASN A 226 -22.38 -2.61 13.43
CA ASN A 226 -23.68 -3.26 13.27
C ASN A 226 -23.91 -3.74 11.82
N PRO A 227 -24.75 -4.78 11.58
CA PRO A 227 -24.92 -5.40 10.27
C PRO A 227 -25.38 -4.49 9.11
N HIS A 228 -26.05 -3.38 9.42
CA HIS A 228 -26.55 -2.43 8.41
C HIS A 228 -25.48 -1.41 7.97
N GLN A 229 -24.32 -1.37 8.64
CA GLN A 229 -23.23 -0.44 8.36
C GLN A 229 -22.19 -1.08 7.43
N ARG A 230 -21.59 -0.30 6.54
CA ARG A 230 -20.45 -0.73 5.70
C ARG A 230 -19.15 -0.33 6.38
N ALA A 231 -18.11 -1.16 6.27
CA ALA A 231 -16.80 -0.84 6.81
C ALA A 231 -15.65 -1.43 5.99
N ALA A 232 -14.47 -0.87 6.19
CA ALA A 232 -13.21 -1.30 5.58
C ALA A 232 -12.06 -1.01 6.56
N PHE A 233 -11.03 -1.83 6.52
CA PHE A 233 -9.82 -1.67 7.32
C PHE A 233 -8.70 -1.06 6.46
N TYR A 234 -8.00 -0.07 7.03
CA TYR A 234 -6.95 0.68 6.38
C TYR A 234 -5.70 0.66 7.26
N ALA A 235 -4.52 0.54 6.65
CA ALA A 235 -3.24 0.62 7.33
C ALA A 235 -2.43 1.80 6.78
N ALA A 236 -1.86 2.60 7.68
CA ALA A 236 -1.08 3.80 7.35
C ALA A 236 0.40 3.50 7.03
N GLY A 237 0.79 2.23 6.86
CA GLY A 237 2.18 1.85 6.54
C GLY A 237 3.16 1.93 7.72
N THR A 238 2.66 2.05 8.95
CA THR A 238 3.46 2.01 10.18
C THR A 238 4.03 0.60 10.42
N ALA A 239 5.27 0.53 10.91
CA ALA A 239 5.93 -0.70 11.35
C ALA A 239 5.64 -1.07 12.81
N ARG A 240 4.84 -0.25 13.52
CA ARG A 240 4.47 -0.49 14.92
C ARG A 240 3.70 -1.81 15.03
N ALA A 241 4.12 -2.68 15.95
CA ALA A 241 3.40 -3.89 16.26
C ALA A 241 1.99 -3.55 16.77
N GLY A 242 0.97 -4.23 16.25
CA GLY A 242 -0.42 -3.99 16.62
C GLY A 242 -1.37 -4.65 15.64
N VAL A 243 -2.68 -4.39 15.79
CA VAL A 243 -3.71 -5.04 14.97
C VAL A 243 -3.55 -4.76 13.47
N ALA A 244 -3.03 -3.59 13.11
CA ALA A 244 -2.78 -3.21 11.71
C ALA A 244 -1.64 -4.00 11.04
N THR A 245 -0.68 -4.51 11.82
CA THR A 245 0.51 -5.23 11.33
C THR A 245 0.48 -6.73 11.68
N ALA A 246 -0.45 -7.16 12.53
CA ALA A 246 -0.59 -8.54 12.95
C ALA A 246 -0.87 -9.49 11.79
N ARG A 247 -0.20 -10.64 11.79
CA ARG A 247 -0.48 -11.75 10.88
C ARG A 247 -1.55 -12.64 11.47
N GLN A 248 -2.67 -12.76 10.77
CA GLN A 248 -3.68 -13.76 11.11
C GLN A 248 -3.21 -15.15 10.65
N VAL A 249 -2.97 -16.05 11.61
CA VAL A 249 -2.43 -17.40 11.32
C VAL A 249 -3.50 -18.49 11.27
N GLN A 250 -4.69 -18.22 11.81
CA GLN A 250 -5.86 -19.08 11.63
C GLN A 250 -7.19 -18.33 11.84
N GLY A 251 -8.30 -19.03 11.64
CA GLY A 251 -9.65 -18.57 11.96
C GLY A 251 -10.37 -17.87 10.80
N LYS A 252 -11.57 -17.39 11.11
CA LYS A 252 -12.40 -16.62 10.16
C LYS A 252 -11.85 -15.21 9.95
N ALA A 253 -12.27 -14.53 8.89
CA ALA A 253 -12.02 -13.09 8.75
C ALA A 253 -12.46 -12.30 10.01
N LEU A 254 -11.68 -11.30 10.37
CA LEU A 254 -11.99 -10.38 11.47
C LEU A 254 -13.20 -9.50 11.12
N SER A 255 -14.08 -9.29 12.09
CA SER A 255 -15.12 -8.26 12.01
C SER A 255 -14.60 -6.89 12.46
N TYR A 256 -15.38 -5.83 12.26
CA TYR A 256 -15.07 -4.50 12.79
C TYR A 256 -14.86 -4.51 14.31
N ASN A 257 -15.79 -5.12 15.06
CA ASN A 257 -15.68 -5.21 16.51
C ASN A 257 -14.50 -6.08 16.94
N ASN A 258 -14.16 -7.12 16.18
CA ASN A 258 -12.94 -7.88 16.47
C ASN A 258 -11.70 -6.99 16.36
N LEU A 259 -11.60 -6.13 15.35
CA LEU A 259 -10.47 -5.22 15.21
C LEU A 259 -10.40 -4.25 16.40
N ASN A 260 -11.51 -3.62 16.75
CA ASN A 260 -11.57 -2.64 17.84
C ASN A 260 -11.24 -3.26 19.20
N ASP A 261 -11.87 -4.39 19.54
CA ASP A 261 -11.64 -5.07 20.82
C ASP A 261 -10.23 -5.66 20.90
N THR A 262 -9.66 -6.10 19.77
CA THR A 262 -8.28 -6.63 19.74
C THR A 262 -7.29 -5.51 19.96
N ASP A 263 -7.52 -4.34 19.37
CA ASP A 263 -6.65 -3.18 19.53
C ASP A 263 -6.64 -2.73 20.99
N ALA A 264 -7.82 -2.56 21.59
CA ALA A 264 -7.96 -2.25 23.01
C ALA A 264 -7.28 -3.29 23.92
N ALA A 265 -7.44 -4.59 23.65
CA ALA A 265 -6.80 -5.64 24.44
C ALA A 265 -5.27 -5.63 24.31
N PHE A 266 -4.77 -5.43 23.09
CA PHE A 266 -3.34 -5.46 22.80
C PHE A 266 -2.64 -4.21 23.35
N GLU A 267 -3.20 -3.02 23.16
CA GLU A 267 -2.65 -1.79 23.76
C GLU A 267 -2.61 -1.91 25.29
N LEU A 268 -3.70 -2.36 25.92
CA LEU A 268 -3.75 -2.55 27.38
C LEU A 268 -2.66 -3.50 27.88
N VAL A 269 -2.43 -4.63 27.21
CA VAL A 269 -1.40 -5.58 27.65
C VAL A 269 0.02 -5.03 27.45
N CYS A 270 0.22 -4.12 26.49
CA CYS A 270 1.51 -3.46 26.22
C CYS A 270 1.88 -2.37 27.24
N GLU A 271 0.92 -1.89 28.06
CA GLU A 271 1.22 -0.93 29.14
C GLU A 271 2.00 -1.56 30.31
N PHE A 272 1.99 -2.88 30.43
CA PHE A 272 2.66 -3.61 31.50
C PHE A 272 4.12 -3.90 31.18
N ASP A 273 4.93 -4.11 32.22
CA ASP A 273 6.32 -4.54 32.09
C ASP A 273 6.41 -5.80 31.19
N PRO A 274 7.09 -5.73 30.02
CA PRO A 274 7.24 -6.86 29.11
C PRO A 274 7.88 -8.09 29.74
N ALA A 275 8.66 -7.93 30.81
CA ALA A 275 9.28 -9.04 31.52
C ALA A 275 8.29 -9.83 32.40
N ARG A 276 7.11 -9.28 32.68
CA ARG A 276 6.08 -9.91 33.53
C ARG A 276 4.95 -10.46 32.66
N PRO A 277 4.71 -11.79 32.66
CA PRO A 277 3.60 -12.39 31.92
C PRO A 277 2.26 -11.75 32.31
N THR A 278 1.62 -11.14 31.32
CA THR A 278 0.38 -10.38 31.48
C THR A 278 -0.63 -10.81 30.43
N VAL A 279 -1.88 -10.94 30.86
CA VAL A 279 -3.01 -11.27 29.99
C VAL A 279 -4.14 -10.28 30.25
N ALA A 280 -4.70 -9.73 29.16
CA ALA A 280 -5.89 -8.90 29.16
C ALA A 280 -7.02 -9.61 28.42
N ILE A 281 -8.23 -9.56 28.98
CA ILE A 281 -9.46 -10.07 28.36
C ILE A 281 -10.41 -8.89 28.16
N VAL A 282 -10.74 -8.59 26.91
CA VAL A 282 -11.61 -7.46 26.53
C VAL A 282 -12.86 -7.97 25.81
N LYS A 283 -13.97 -7.28 26.03
CA LYS A 283 -15.21 -7.47 25.26
C LYS A 283 -15.93 -6.15 25.11
N HIS A 284 -16.32 -5.80 23.88
CA HIS A 284 -16.96 -4.53 23.57
C HIS A 284 -16.18 -3.32 24.11
N ALA A 285 -14.87 -3.29 23.83
CA ALA A 285 -13.89 -2.31 24.28
C ALA A 285 -13.73 -2.15 25.80
N ASN A 286 -14.32 -3.04 26.60
CA ASN A 286 -14.22 -3.01 28.06
C ASN A 286 -13.41 -4.21 28.59
N PRO A 287 -12.46 -4.01 29.52
CA PRO A 287 -11.73 -5.10 30.12
C PRO A 287 -12.64 -5.92 31.04
N CYS A 288 -12.85 -7.20 30.72
CA CYS A 288 -13.45 -8.18 31.61
C CYS A 288 -12.50 -8.55 32.74
N GLY A 289 -11.19 -8.51 32.48
CA GLY A 289 -10.15 -8.76 33.45
C GLY A 289 -8.75 -8.60 32.87
N VAL A 290 -7.80 -8.17 33.70
CA VAL A 290 -6.39 -8.07 33.37
C VAL A 290 -5.58 -8.54 34.56
N ALA A 291 -4.54 -9.33 34.33
CA ALA A 291 -3.70 -9.82 35.41
C ALA A 291 -2.28 -10.14 34.96
N THR A 292 -1.35 -9.98 35.89
CA THR A 292 0.02 -10.49 35.80
C THR A 292 0.16 -11.82 36.55
N GLY A 293 1.06 -12.70 36.10
CA GLY A 293 1.37 -13.96 36.78
C GLY A 293 2.80 -14.43 36.51
N ASP A 294 3.18 -15.54 37.15
CA ASP A 294 4.50 -16.17 36.96
C ASP A 294 4.61 -16.89 35.59
N SER A 295 3.48 -17.09 34.92
CA SER A 295 3.37 -17.63 33.56
C SER A 295 2.13 -17.02 32.88
N LEU A 296 2.07 -17.10 31.55
CA LEU A 296 0.89 -16.65 30.79
C LEU A 296 -0.37 -17.43 31.17
N ARG A 297 -0.22 -18.72 31.50
CA ARG A 297 -1.32 -19.53 32.03
C ARG A 297 -1.85 -18.95 33.35
N ALA A 298 -0.97 -18.70 34.32
CA ALA A 298 -1.38 -18.17 35.62
C ALA A 298 -1.96 -16.75 35.51
N ALA A 299 -1.43 -15.93 34.59
CA ALA A 299 -1.97 -14.62 34.27
C ALA A 299 -3.39 -14.73 33.68
N TYR A 300 -3.60 -15.63 32.71
CA TYR A 300 -4.92 -15.87 32.13
C TYR A 300 -5.94 -16.37 33.16
N GLU A 301 -5.58 -17.35 33.99
CA GLU A 301 -6.47 -17.88 35.03
C GLU A 301 -6.93 -16.78 36.01
N LYS A 302 -6.01 -15.87 36.40
CA LYS A 302 -6.34 -14.70 37.24
C LYS A 302 -7.20 -13.67 36.52
N ALA A 303 -6.89 -13.35 35.26
CA ALA A 303 -7.66 -12.40 34.46
C ALA A 303 -9.10 -12.90 34.25
N LEU A 304 -9.26 -14.19 33.94
CA LEU A 304 -10.55 -14.84 33.78
C LEU A 304 -11.37 -14.86 35.09
N ALA A 305 -10.72 -15.02 36.24
CA ALA A 305 -11.38 -15.03 37.54
C ALA A 305 -12.01 -13.68 37.92
N CYS A 306 -11.65 -12.58 37.25
CA CYS A 306 -12.24 -11.26 37.47
C CYS A 306 -13.73 -11.24 37.08
N ASP A 307 -14.05 -11.65 35.84
CA ASP A 307 -15.42 -11.82 35.36
C ASP A 307 -15.48 -12.91 34.28
N PRO A 308 -15.69 -14.19 34.67
CA PRO A 308 -15.76 -15.29 33.73
C PRO A 308 -17.01 -15.26 32.84
N VAL A 309 -18.08 -14.58 33.27
CA VAL A 309 -19.32 -14.48 32.50
C VAL A 309 -19.10 -13.52 31.33
N SER A 310 -18.53 -12.35 31.59
CA SER A 310 -18.22 -11.38 30.54
C SER A 310 -17.10 -11.86 29.62
N ALA A 311 -16.12 -12.62 30.12
CA ALA A 311 -15.04 -13.18 29.30
C ALA A 311 -15.51 -14.13 28.18
N PHE A 312 -16.71 -14.73 28.28
CA PHE A 312 -17.24 -15.60 27.25
C PHE A 312 -17.45 -14.84 25.93
N GLY A 313 -16.77 -15.27 24.86
CA GLY A 313 -16.74 -14.61 23.56
C GLY A 313 -15.88 -13.35 23.52
N GLY A 314 -15.02 -13.15 24.52
CA GLY A 314 -14.06 -12.04 24.56
C GLY A 314 -12.86 -12.23 23.65
N ILE A 315 -11.96 -11.25 23.71
CA ILE A 315 -10.67 -11.21 23.06
C ILE A 315 -9.58 -11.28 24.11
N VAL A 316 -8.61 -12.18 23.91
CA VAL A 316 -7.51 -12.42 24.83
C VAL A 316 -6.22 -11.88 24.22
N ALA A 317 -5.58 -10.92 24.88
CA ALA A 317 -4.27 -10.41 24.52
C ALA A 317 -3.22 -10.89 25.53
N LEU A 318 -2.05 -11.32 25.03
CA LEU A 318 -0.91 -11.76 25.81
C LEU A 318 0.30 -10.88 25.49
N ASN A 319 1.10 -10.50 26.50
CA ASN A 319 2.33 -9.74 26.26
C ASN A 319 3.57 -10.62 25.95
N GLY A 320 3.40 -11.93 25.81
CA GLY A 320 4.49 -12.87 25.54
C GLY A 320 4.07 -13.99 24.59
N THR A 321 5.04 -14.83 24.19
CA THR A 321 4.80 -15.97 23.30
C THR A 321 3.77 -16.93 23.88
N LEU A 322 2.67 -17.15 23.16
CA LEU A 322 1.63 -18.10 23.56
C LEU A 322 2.19 -19.53 23.59
N ASP A 323 2.22 -20.12 24.79
CA ASP A 323 2.64 -21.49 25.03
C ASP A 323 1.45 -22.47 25.07
N GLU A 324 1.75 -23.76 25.07
CA GLU A 324 0.73 -24.82 25.11
C GLU A 324 -0.16 -24.75 26.35
N ALA A 325 0.42 -24.41 27.50
CA ALA A 325 -0.28 -24.41 28.78
C ALA A 325 -1.36 -23.31 28.82
N ALA A 326 -1.00 -22.08 28.44
CA ALA A 326 -1.93 -20.97 28.30
C ALA A 326 -2.95 -21.25 27.20
N ALA A 327 -2.52 -21.80 26.06
CA ALA A 327 -3.42 -22.13 24.95
C ALA A 327 -4.50 -23.14 25.36
N ARG A 328 -4.15 -24.17 26.14
CA ARG A 328 -5.10 -25.17 26.64
C ARG A 328 -6.15 -24.54 27.56
N GLU A 329 -5.76 -23.61 28.43
CA GLU A 329 -6.71 -22.91 29.31
C GLU A 329 -7.63 -21.97 28.52
N ILE A 330 -7.10 -21.20 27.58
CA ILE A 330 -7.89 -20.31 26.72
C ILE A 330 -8.92 -21.09 25.91
N ALA A 331 -8.53 -22.26 25.38
CA ALA A 331 -9.41 -23.10 24.56
C ALA A 331 -10.57 -23.75 25.35
N LYS A 332 -10.59 -23.69 26.69
CA LYS A 332 -11.72 -24.21 27.49
C LYS A 332 -12.97 -23.34 27.35
N ILE A 333 -12.80 -22.05 27.08
CA ILE A 333 -13.91 -21.09 26.98
C ILE A 333 -14.03 -20.63 25.52
N PHE A 334 -15.24 -20.25 25.11
CA PHE A 334 -15.43 -19.62 23.82
C PHE A 334 -14.68 -18.28 23.79
N THR A 335 -13.70 -18.17 22.89
CA THR A 335 -12.87 -16.98 22.67
C THR A 335 -12.94 -16.63 21.18
N GLU A 336 -13.22 -15.36 20.85
CA GLU A 336 -13.34 -14.92 19.46
C GLU A 336 -11.97 -14.71 18.81
N VAL A 337 -11.07 -14.02 19.52
CA VAL A 337 -9.73 -13.66 19.05
C VAL A 337 -8.70 -13.86 20.17
N VAL A 338 -7.52 -14.33 19.80
CA VAL A 338 -6.31 -14.32 20.62
C VAL A 338 -5.24 -13.53 19.87
N ILE A 339 -4.56 -12.60 20.55
CA ILE A 339 -3.44 -11.83 20.01
C ILE A 339 -2.22 -11.94 20.93
N ALA A 340 -1.06 -12.21 20.34
CA ALA A 340 0.21 -12.35 21.05
C ALA A 340 1.39 -11.97 20.15
N PRO A 341 2.58 -11.66 20.71
CA PRO A 341 3.81 -11.51 19.94
C PRO A 341 4.10 -12.71 19.04
N ASP A 342 4.01 -13.93 19.58
CA ASP A 342 4.27 -15.17 18.87
C ASP A 342 3.52 -16.35 19.50
N ALA A 343 3.59 -17.54 18.92
CA ALA A 343 3.04 -18.77 19.46
C ALA A 343 3.94 -19.98 19.19
N THR A 344 4.03 -20.89 20.15
CA THR A 344 4.73 -22.17 19.96
C THR A 344 3.93 -23.13 19.05
N ASP A 345 4.58 -24.08 18.39
CA ASP A 345 3.91 -25.09 17.56
C ASP A 345 2.84 -25.88 18.34
N ALA A 346 3.13 -26.19 19.61
CA ALA A 346 2.18 -26.86 20.48
C ALA A 346 0.95 -25.99 20.78
N ALA A 347 1.12 -24.69 21.00
CA ALA A 347 0.01 -23.74 21.14
C ALA A 347 -0.82 -23.62 19.85
N LEU A 348 -0.15 -23.55 18.69
CA LEU A 348 -0.81 -23.53 17.38
C LEU A 348 -1.68 -24.77 17.18
N ALA A 349 -1.18 -25.96 17.54
CA ALA A 349 -1.93 -27.20 17.46
C ALA A 349 -3.17 -27.21 18.36
N VAL A 350 -3.06 -26.70 19.59
CA VAL A 350 -4.21 -26.56 20.50
C VAL A 350 -5.25 -25.59 19.93
N MET A 351 -4.80 -24.44 19.42
CA MET A 351 -5.67 -23.41 18.86
C MET A 351 -6.37 -23.86 17.57
N ALA A 352 -5.72 -24.70 16.76
CA ALA A 352 -6.29 -25.25 15.52
C ALA A 352 -7.54 -26.11 15.74
N ALA A 353 -7.73 -26.68 16.94
CA ALA A 353 -8.95 -27.40 17.29
C ALA A 353 -10.19 -26.48 17.33
N LYS A 354 -9.99 -25.16 17.49
CA LYS A 354 -11.04 -24.14 17.51
C LYS A 354 -11.11 -23.41 16.16
N LYS A 355 -11.63 -24.09 15.13
CA LYS A 355 -11.66 -23.61 13.73
C LYS A 355 -12.11 -22.15 13.49
N ASN A 356 -12.96 -21.60 14.36
CA ASN A 356 -13.49 -20.24 14.21
C ASN A 356 -12.66 -19.16 14.93
N LEU A 357 -11.83 -19.55 15.91
CA LEU A 357 -11.02 -18.65 16.71
C LEU A 357 -9.95 -18.01 15.82
N ARG A 358 -9.79 -16.69 15.90
CA ARG A 358 -8.73 -15.99 15.18
C ARG A 358 -7.50 -15.93 16.08
N LEU A 359 -6.36 -16.35 15.56
CA LEU A 359 -5.08 -16.16 16.22
C LEU A 359 -4.28 -15.15 15.41
N LEU A 360 -3.86 -14.07 16.06
CA LEU A 360 -3.10 -12.98 15.49
C LEU A 360 -1.71 -12.94 16.13
N LEU A 361 -0.67 -12.92 15.30
CA LEU A 361 0.72 -12.82 15.75
C LEU A 361 1.29 -11.47 15.33
N THR A 362 1.76 -10.67 16.29
CA THR A 362 2.26 -9.31 16.05
C THR A 362 3.77 -9.24 15.82
N GLY A 363 4.52 -10.31 16.14
CA GLY A 363 5.98 -10.36 16.08
C GLY A 363 6.69 -9.60 17.21
N GLY A 364 5.96 -8.84 18.03
CA GLY A 364 6.47 -8.04 19.13
C GLY A 364 5.35 -7.31 19.85
N LEU A 365 5.70 -6.52 20.87
CA LEU A 365 4.78 -5.63 21.57
C LEU A 365 4.81 -4.24 20.95
N ALA A 366 3.70 -3.51 21.11
CA ALA A 366 3.70 -2.09 20.86
C ALA A 366 4.58 -1.38 21.91
N ASP A 367 5.29 -0.34 21.50
CA ASP A 367 5.84 0.61 22.46
C ASP A 367 4.69 1.50 22.94
N ALA A 368 4.33 1.38 24.22
CA ALA A 368 3.27 2.15 24.86
C ALA A 368 3.64 3.63 25.07
N ARG A 369 4.91 4.00 24.84
CA ARG A 369 5.43 5.37 25.03
C ARG A 369 5.81 6.06 23.72
N ALA A 370 5.70 5.37 22.59
CA ALA A 370 6.06 5.86 21.26
C ALA A 370 4.95 6.63 20.56
#